data_AF-A0A3N4H5V9-F1
#
_entry.id   AF-A0A3N4H5V9-F1
#
_cell.length_a   1.000
_cell.length_b   1.000
_cell.length_c   1.000
_cell.angle_alpha   90.00
_cell.angle_beta   90.00
_cell.angle_gamma   90.00
#
_symmetry.space_group_name_H-M   'P 1'
#
loop_
_entity.id
_entity.type
_entity.pdbx_description
1 polymer ?
#
loop_
_entity_poly.entity_id
_entity_poly.type
_entity_poly.pdbx_seq_one_letter_code
_entity_poly.pdbx_strand_id
1 'polypeptide(L)'
;MIIRPIKSESDYRDALKRMEIIFDAAIGTPESDEADILGLLIDEYEKKHYPIETPDPIEAIKIRMEEMQLKQVDLVDEIGGKSRVSEVLNRKRKLTVEMIRNLTRRLNLSPGLLINDYELVR
;
A
#
# COMPACT_ATOMS: atom_id res chain seq x y z
N MET A 1 -24.26 23.59 8.69
CA MET A 1 -24.11 22.37 9.52
C MET A 1 -22.93 22.57 10.47
N ILE A 2 -22.96 22.01 11.69
CA ILE A 2 -21.80 22.09 12.61
C ILE A 2 -20.94 20.84 12.36
N ILE A 3 -19.83 21.01 11.66
CA ILE A 3 -18.84 19.95 11.46
C ILE A 3 -18.07 19.74 12.76
N ARG A 4 -17.89 18.49 13.17
CA ARG A 4 -17.23 18.11 14.43
C ARG A 4 -16.10 17.12 14.16
N PRO A 5 -15.05 17.08 15.01
CA PRO A 5 -13.99 16.09 14.87
C PRO A 5 -14.52 14.67 14.99
N ILE A 6 -13.98 13.76 14.17
CA ILE A 6 -14.29 12.33 14.22
C ILE A 6 -13.48 11.71 15.37
N LYS A 7 -14.17 11.19 16.40
CA LYS A 7 -13.53 10.61 17.60
C LYS A 7 -13.90 9.15 17.83
N SER A 8 -14.88 8.65 17.10
CA SER A 8 -15.41 7.30 17.23
C SER A 8 -15.77 6.70 15.89
N GLU A 9 -15.89 5.38 15.86
CA GLU A 9 -16.33 4.63 14.69
C GLU A 9 -17.75 4.98 14.23
N SER A 10 -18.59 5.49 15.13
CA SER A 10 -19.91 6.00 14.76
C SER A 10 -19.79 7.32 14.01
N ASP A 11 -18.99 8.25 14.53
CA ASP A 11 -18.75 9.55 13.88
C ASP A 11 -18.15 9.35 12.48
N TYR A 12 -17.24 8.38 12.36
CA TYR A 12 -16.60 8.02 11.10
C TYR A 12 -17.61 7.54 10.06
N ARG A 13 -18.47 6.59 10.44
CA ARG A 13 -19.52 6.07 9.54
C ARG A 13 -20.56 7.12 9.16
N ASP A 14 -20.88 8.04 10.06
CA ASP A 14 -21.80 9.13 9.76
C ASP A 14 -21.14 10.17 8.83
N ALA A 15 -19.84 10.44 9.00
CA ALA A 15 -19.07 11.27 8.09
C ALA A 15 -18.99 10.67 6.68
N LEU A 16 -18.74 9.37 6.55
CA LEU A 16 -18.74 8.67 5.26
C LEU A 16 -20.10 8.77 4.55
N LYS A 17 -21.19 8.48 5.25
CA LYS A 17 -22.55 8.62 4.67
C LYS A 17 -22.85 10.04 4.23
N ARG A 18 -22.39 11.04 4.99
CA ARG A 18 -22.58 12.44 4.61
C ARG A 18 -21.74 12.78 3.37
N MET A 19 -20.49 12.34 3.35
CA MET A 19 -19.59 12.50 2.21
C MET A 19 -20.21 11.92 0.93
N GLU A 20 -20.75 10.71 0.96
CA GLU A 20 -21.42 10.08 -0.19
C GLU A 20 -22.54 10.94 -0.79
N ILE A 21 -23.26 11.71 0.04
CA ILE A 21 -24.35 12.58 -0.41
C ILE A 21 -23.83 13.85 -1.09
N ILE A 22 -22.69 14.38 -0.64
CA ILE A 22 -22.16 15.69 -1.08
C ILE A 22 -20.91 15.58 -1.95
N PHE A 23 -20.47 14.36 -2.27
CA PHE A 23 -19.22 14.10 -2.99
C PHE A 23 -19.17 14.80 -4.35
N ASP A 24 -20.30 14.81 -5.08
CA ASP A 24 -20.43 15.44 -6.40
C ASP A 24 -20.97 16.88 -6.31
N ALA A 25 -20.85 17.54 -5.15
CA ALA A 25 -21.26 18.93 -4.99
C ALA A 25 -20.52 19.85 -5.98
N ALA A 26 -21.24 20.82 -6.54
CA ALA A 26 -20.65 21.77 -7.47
C ALA A 26 -19.63 22.65 -6.76
N ILE A 27 -18.49 22.89 -7.40
CA ILE A 27 -17.41 23.71 -6.86
C ILE A 27 -17.93 25.11 -6.49
N GLY A 28 -17.59 25.56 -5.29
CA GLY A 28 -17.99 26.86 -4.77
C GLY A 28 -19.37 26.88 -4.11
N THR A 29 -20.05 25.74 -3.98
CA THR A 29 -21.22 25.63 -3.09
C THR A 29 -20.79 25.32 -1.66
N PRO A 30 -21.64 25.65 -0.65
CA PRO A 30 -21.37 25.27 0.73
C PRO A 30 -21.16 23.77 0.94
N GLU A 31 -21.80 22.94 0.11
CA GLU A 31 -21.64 21.48 0.14
C GLU A 31 -20.26 21.04 -0.38
N SER A 32 -19.66 21.76 -1.33
CA SER A 32 -18.28 21.52 -1.77
C SER A 32 -17.29 21.82 -0.65
N ASP A 33 -17.45 22.96 0.04
CA ASP A 33 -16.61 23.30 1.20
C ASP A 33 -16.78 22.28 2.33
N GLU A 34 -18.01 21.77 2.52
CA GLU A 34 -18.30 20.72 3.49
C GLU A 34 -17.63 19.39 3.11
N ALA A 35 -17.64 19.01 1.83
CA ALA A 35 -16.98 17.81 1.32
C ALA A 35 -15.47 17.88 1.57
N ASP A 36 -14.83 19.02 1.26
CA ASP A 36 -13.40 19.22 1.49
C ASP A 36 -13.03 19.04 2.98
N ILE A 37 -13.81 19.63 3.89
CA ILE A 37 -13.55 19.53 5.34
C ILE A 37 -13.79 18.09 5.83
N LEU A 38 -14.88 17.44 5.40
CA LEU A 38 -15.16 16.05 5.78
C LEU A 38 -14.07 15.11 5.26
N GLY A 39 -13.56 15.33 4.05
CA GLY A 39 -12.47 14.54 3.46
C GLY A 39 -11.21 14.59 4.32
N LEU A 40 -10.83 15.79 4.76
CA LEU A 40 -9.69 15.97 5.68
C LEU A 40 -9.90 15.26 7.03
N LEU A 41 -11.11 15.34 7.59
CA LEU A 41 -11.42 14.70 8.87
C LEU A 41 -11.43 13.16 8.78
N ILE A 42 -11.98 12.63 7.68
CA ILE A 42 -12.00 11.20 7.35
C ILE A 42 -10.56 10.69 7.21
N ASP A 43 -9.75 11.33 6.37
CA ASP A 43 -8.36 10.95 6.11
C ASP A 43 -7.52 10.92 7.41
N GLU A 44 -7.67 11.93 8.27
CA GLU A 44 -6.96 11.97 9.56
C GLU A 44 -7.43 10.90 10.56
N TYR A 45 -8.68 10.45 10.49
CA TYR A 45 -9.16 9.30 11.26
C TYR A 45 -8.63 7.99 10.68
N GLU A 46 -8.71 7.81 9.36
CA GLU A 46 -8.23 6.62 8.66
C GLU A 46 -6.73 6.40 8.86
N LYS A 47 -5.88 7.43 8.75
CA LYS A 47 -4.44 7.30 9.04
C LYS A 47 -4.13 6.74 10.43
N LYS A 48 -4.99 7.00 11.43
CA LYS A 48 -4.79 6.55 12.81
C LYS A 48 -5.38 5.15 13.07
N HIS A 49 -6.50 4.83 12.42
CA HIS A 49 -7.29 3.64 12.73
C HIS A 49 -7.20 2.54 11.67
N TYR A 50 -6.94 2.92 10.42
CA TYR A 50 -6.79 2.07 9.24
C TYR A 50 -5.50 2.41 8.50
N PRO A 51 -4.32 2.27 9.14
CA PRO A 51 -3.06 2.50 8.47
C PRO A 51 -2.99 1.61 7.22
N ILE A 52 -2.69 2.20 6.07
CA ILE A 52 -2.42 1.43 4.86
C ILE A 52 -1.16 0.62 5.14
N GLU A 53 -1.33 -0.67 5.39
CA GLU A 53 -0.19 -1.57 5.56
C GLU A 53 0.66 -1.53 4.30
N THR A 54 1.95 -1.33 4.47
CA THR A 54 2.88 -1.43 3.35
C THR A 54 2.79 -2.83 2.77
N PRO A 55 2.61 -2.99 1.45
CA PRO A 55 2.47 -4.31 0.86
C PRO A 55 3.67 -5.20 1.21
N ASP A 56 3.41 -6.49 1.45
CA ASP A 56 4.46 -7.50 1.63
C ASP A 56 5.44 -7.42 0.44
N PRO A 57 6.75 -7.20 0.68
CA PRO A 57 7.76 -7.12 -0.37
C PRO A 57 7.73 -8.29 -1.36
N ILE A 58 7.46 -9.49 -0.87
CA ILE A 58 7.42 -10.72 -1.66
C ILE A 58 6.19 -10.75 -2.55
N GLU A 59 5.03 -10.31 -2.05
CA GLU A 59 3.83 -10.20 -2.89
C GLU A 59 4.00 -9.10 -3.94
N ALA A 60 4.60 -7.96 -3.59
CA ALA A 60 4.92 -6.92 -4.56
C ALA A 60 5.83 -7.42 -5.69
N ILE A 61 6.84 -8.23 -5.36
CA ILE A 61 7.71 -8.87 -6.36
C ILE A 61 6.89 -9.80 -7.26
N LYS A 62 6.05 -10.67 -6.69
CA LYS A 62 5.23 -11.63 -7.47
C LYS A 62 4.26 -10.93 -8.40
N ILE A 63 3.57 -9.89 -7.93
CA ILE A 63 2.64 -9.09 -8.74
C ILE A 63 3.40 -8.48 -9.92
N ARG A 64 4.57 -7.86 -9.68
CA ARG A 64 5.39 -7.33 -10.79
C ARG A 64 5.90 -8.40 -11.74
N MET A 65 6.25 -9.58 -11.24
CA MET A 65 6.59 -10.70 -12.11
C MET A 65 5.42 -11.08 -13.00
N GLU A 66 4.20 -11.14 -12.48
CA GLU A 66 3.00 -11.46 -13.26
C GLU A 66 2.72 -10.40 -14.33
N GLU A 67 2.71 -9.11 -13.95
CA GLU A 67 2.51 -7.99 -14.87
C GLU A 67 3.54 -7.96 -16.01
N MET A 68 4.79 -8.33 -15.69
CA MET A 68 5.90 -8.37 -16.65
C MET A 68 6.06 -9.74 -17.33
N GLN A 69 5.20 -10.71 -17.04
CA GLN A 69 5.27 -12.10 -17.53
C GLN A 69 6.61 -12.81 -17.25
N LEU A 70 7.24 -12.50 -16.12
CA LEU A 70 8.51 -13.06 -15.67
C LEU A 70 8.31 -14.38 -14.91
N LYS A 71 9.25 -15.31 -15.10
CA LYS A 71 9.37 -16.54 -14.34
C LYS A 71 10.44 -16.39 -13.27
N GLN A 72 10.43 -17.28 -12.27
CA GLN A 72 11.47 -17.28 -11.22
C GLN A 72 12.89 -17.41 -11.78
N VAL A 73 13.05 -18.14 -12.89
CA VAL A 73 14.36 -18.28 -13.55
C VAL A 73 14.90 -16.96 -14.10
N ASP A 74 14.04 -15.97 -14.33
CA ASP A 74 14.40 -14.66 -14.87
C ASP A 74 14.85 -13.67 -13.79
N LEU A 75 14.82 -14.07 -12.50
CA LEU A 75 15.34 -13.30 -11.37
C LEU A 75 16.66 -13.84 -10.81
N VAL A 76 17.27 -14.80 -11.51
CA VAL A 76 18.48 -15.49 -11.04
C VAL A 76 19.65 -14.52 -10.90
N ASP A 77 19.79 -13.57 -11.81
CA ASP A 77 20.90 -12.61 -11.83
C ASP A 77 20.74 -11.57 -10.69
N GLU A 78 19.51 -11.22 -10.34
CA GLU A 78 19.21 -10.25 -9.28
C GLU A 78 19.39 -10.85 -7.88
N ILE A 79 19.08 -12.14 -7.71
CA ILE A 79 19.03 -12.82 -6.40
C ILE A 79 20.25 -13.74 -6.16
N GLY A 80 20.98 -14.11 -7.22
CA GLY A 80 22.23 -14.87 -7.15
C GLY A 80 22.05 -16.40 -7.19
N GLY A 81 21.01 -16.90 -7.85
CA GLY A 81 20.84 -18.35 -8.09
C GLY A 81 19.39 -18.85 -7.98
N LYS A 82 19.06 -19.91 -8.74
CA LYS A 82 17.70 -20.49 -8.81
C LYS A 82 17.15 -20.92 -7.43
N SER A 83 17.98 -21.57 -6.61
CA SER A 83 17.58 -21.99 -5.26
C SER A 83 17.27 -20.79 -4.37
N ARG A 84 18.07 -19.72 -4.44
CA ARG A 84 17.87 -18.50 -3.66
C ARG A 84 16.61 -17.75 -4.09
N VAL A 85 16.32 -17.68 -5.40
CA VAL A 85 15.07 -17.10 -5.89
C VAL A 85 13.87 -17.82 -5.27
N SER A 86 13.85 -19.15 -5.32
CA SER A 86 12.77 -19.94 -4.73
C SER A 86 12.66 -19.72 -3.22
N GLU A 87 13.78 -19.72 -2.49
CA GLU A 87 13.79 -19.45 -1.06
C GLU A 87 13.22 -18.08 -0.71
N VAL A 88 13.59 -17.02 -1.45
CA VAL A 88 13.10 -15.66 -1.22
C VAL A 88 11.60 -15.57 -1.53
N LEU A 89 11.16 -16.03 -2.70
CA LEU A 89 9.76 -15.95 -3.11
C LEU A 89 8.81 -16.80 -2.25
N ASN A 90 9.34 -17.83 -1.59
CA ASN A 90 8.62 -18.66 -0.62
C ASN A 90 8.85 -18.22 0.84
N ARG A 91 9.41 -17.03 1.08
CA ARG A 91 9.66 -16.48 2.42
C ARG A 91 10.51 -17.38 3.34
N LYS A 92 11.38 -18.21 2.77
CA LYS A 92 12.38 -18.99 3.53
C LYS A 92 13.65 -18.19 3.80
N ARG A 93 13.85 -17.09 3.08
CA ARG A 93 15.01 -16.21 3.19
C ARG A 93 14.60 -14.74 3.08
N LYS A 94 15.25 -13.89 3.88
CA LYS A 94 15.13 -12.43 3.80
C LYS A 94 15.86 -11.89 2.56
N LEU A 95 15.32 -10.84 1.97
CA LEU A 95 16.00 -10.04 0.96
C LEU A 95 17.26 -9.40 1.56
N THR A 96 18.38 -9.47 0.85
CA THR A 96 19.56 -8.69 1.20
C THR A 96 19.48 -7.30 0.57
N VAL A 97 20.23 -6.34 1.09
CA VAL A 97 20.32 -4.99 0.51
C VAL A 97 20.75 -5.02 -0.97
N GLU A 98 21.62 -5.95 -1.33
CA GLU A 98 22.04 -6.14 -2.72
C GLU A 98 20.89 -6.65 -3.60
N MET A 99 20.13 -7.65 -3.14
CA MET A 99 18.94 -8.13 -3.84
C MET A 99 17.93 -7.00 -4.03
N ILE A 100 17.68 -6.19 -3.00
CA ILE A 100 16.76 -5.05 -3.06
C ILE A 100 17.17 -4.08 -4.17
N ARG A 101 18.46 -3.69 -4.22
CA ARG A 101 18.98 -2.79 -5.28
C ARG A 101 18.81 -3.37 -6.68
N ASN A 102 19.04 -4.67 -6.84
CA ASN A 102 18.90 -5.35 -8.12
C ASN A 102 17.43 -5.44 -8.55
N LEU A 103 16.56 -5.89 -7.65
CA LEU A 103 15.13 -6.03 -7.89
C LEU A 103 14.43 -4.68 -8.13
N THR A 104 14.80 -3.62 -7.42
CA THR A 104 14.32 -2.27 -7.69
C THR A 104 14.55 -1.88 -9.15
N ARG A 105 15.75 -2.14 -9.68
CA ARG A 105 16.10 -1.82 -11.07
C ARG A 105 15.37 -2.73 -12.06
N ARG A 106 15.30 -4.04 -11.77
CA ARG A 106 14.69 -5.03 -12.66
C ARG A 106 13.17 -4.91 -12.75
N LEU A 107 12.51 -4.72 -11.61
CA LEU A 107 11.05 -4.75 -11.48
C LEU A 107 10.41 -3.35 -11.42
N ASN A 108 11.24 -2.30 -11.45
CA ASN A 108 10.81 -0.90 -11.31
C ASN A 108 9.94 -0.71 -10.03
N LEU A 109 10.43 -1.22 -8.92
CA LEU A 109 9.80 -1.16 -7.60
C LEU A 109 10.54 -0.20 -6.67
N SER A 110 9.79 0.56 -5.87
CA SER A 110 10.37 1.45 -4.87
C SER A 110 11.23 0.67 -3.87
N PRO A 111 12.47 1.11 -3.56
CA PRO A 111 13.27 0.50 -2.51
C PRO A 111 12.55 0.47 -1.16
N GLY A 112 11.79 1.52 -0.84
CA GLY A 112 11.04 1.60 0.42
C GLY A 112 10.00 0.48 0.56
N LEU A 113 9.45 0.00 -0.56
CA LEU A 113 8.54 -1.15 -0.56
C LEU A 113 9.28 -2.45 -0.23
N LEU A 114 10.50 -2.63 -0.76
CA LEU A 114 11.28 -3.86 -0.62
C LEU A 114 12.09 -3.96 0.69
N ILE A 115 12.27 -2.83 1.39
CA ILE A 115 12.99 -2.76 2.67
C ILE A 115 12.10 -3.20 3.84
N ASN A 116 10.77 -3.18 3.68
CA ASN A 116 9.85 -3.55 4.75
C ASN A 116 10.09 -4.99 5.22
N ASP A 117 9.88 -5.22 6.51
CA ASP A 117 10.07 -6.54 7.07
C ASP A 117 8.87 -7.44 6.74
N TYR A 118 9.12 -8.75 6.60
CA TYR A 118 8.09 -9.74 6.28
C TYR A 118 8.36 -11.07 6.97
N GLU A 119 7.35 -11.75 7.50
CA GLU A 119 7.57 -12.97 8.26
C GLU A 119 8.13 -14.11 7.40
N LEU A 120 9.07 -14.88 7.95
CA LEU A 120 9.58 -16.07 7.29
C LEU A 120 8.65 -17.26 7.57
N VAL A 121 8.40 -18.06 6.54
CA VAL A 121 7.69 -19.33 6.69
C VAL A 121 8.67 -20.34 7.30
N ARG A 122 8.30 -20.88 8.47
CA ARG A 122 9.06 -21.93 9.15
C ARG A 122 9.05 -23.24 8.38
#